data_AF-A0ABC9SUW2-F1
#
_entry.id   AF-A0ABC9SUW2-F1
#
_cell.length_a   1.000
_cell.length_b   1.000
_cell.length_c   1.000
_cell.angle_alpha   90.00
_cell.angle_beta   90.00
_cell.angle_gamma   90.00
#
_symmetry.space_group_name_H-M   'P 1'
#
loop_
_entity.id
_entity.type
_entity.pdbx_description
1 polymer ?
#
loop_
_entity_poly.entity_id
_entity_poly.type
_entity_poly.pdbx_seq_one_letter_code
_entity_poly.pdbx_strand_id
1 'polypeptide(L)'
;MIDKKKQDLYSTWKNMMARCYVKNHPNYKYYGAKGVTVSERWHSFDNFIYDIDNIMPNGHLLYSSDYQLDKDKKGGILYSLENCSIISTKENRNIAYQKQQRKIIAVSKTEEILFHSVSEASRTLNIKRPTLINYLKNGKQHLTGFHFKYYN
;
A
#
# COMPACT_ATOMS: atom_id res chain seq x y z
N MET A 1 18.89 31.67 3.07
CA MET A 1 18.06 30.78 3.92
C MET A 1 17.51 29.70 3.02
N ILE A 2 17.81 28.43 3.29
CA ILE A 2 17.19 27.32 2.55
C ILE A 2 15.74 27.24 3.02
N ASP A 3 14.81 27.35 2.07
CA ASP A 3 13.37 27.24 2.31
C ASP A 3 13.08 25.93 3.07
N LYS A 4 12.38 26.05 4.21
CA LYS A 4 12.00 24.92 5.08
C LYS A 4 11.32 23.80 4.30
N LYS A 5 10.51 24.16 3.29
CA LYS A 5 9.84 23.20 2.40
C LYS A 5 10.83 22.32 1.62
N LYS A 6 11.96 22.89 1.19
CA LYS A 6 13.01 22.14 0.49
C LYS A 6 13.75 21.17 1.41
N GLN A 7 13.79 21.44 2.72
CA GLN A 7 14.38 20.52 3.70
C GLN A 7 13.52 19.25 3.87
N ASP A 8 12.19 19.38 3.84
CA ASP A 8 11.27 18.25 3.94
C ASP A 8 11.36 17.32 2.72
N LEU A 9 11.45 17.90 1.51
CA LEU A 9 11.72 17.12 0.29
C LEU A 9 13.10 16.49 0.29
N TYR A 10 14.12 17.18 0.80
CA TYR A 10 15.45 16.59 0.94
C TYR A 10 15.44 15.37 1.85
N SER A 11 14.71 15.42 2.96
CA SER A 11 14.50 14.26 3.83
C SER A 11 13.80 13.11 3.10
N THR A 12 12.77 13.42 2.30
CA THR A 12 12.05 12.42 1.49
C THR A 12 12.97 11.75 0.48
N TRP A 13 13.73 12.53 -0.29
CA TRP A 13 14.70 12.05 -1.25
C TRP A 13 15.81 11.23 -0.58
N LYS A 14 16.40 11.73 0.50
CA LYS A 14 17.46 11.04 1.26
C LYS A 14 16.98 9.69 1.79
N ASN A 15 15.76 9.62 2.33
CA ASN A 15 15.16 8.37 2.79
C ASN A 15 14.85 7.41 1.62
N MET A 16 14.42 7.92 0.46
CA MET A 16 14.27 7.11 -0.76
C MET A 16 15.60 6.48 -1.18
N MET A 17 16.66 7.26 -1.26
CA MET A 17 18.01 6.80 -1.60
C MET A 17 18.54 5.76 -0.59
N ALA A 18 18.37 6.03 0.71
CA ALA A 18 18.84 5.14 1.77
C ALA A 18 18.14 3.78 1.74
N ARG A 19 16.82 3.75 1.53
CA ARG A 19 16.07 2.48 1.37
C ARG A 19 16.60 1.62 0.22
N CYS A 20 17.05 2.23 -0.87
CA CYS A 20 17.50 1.50 -2.07
C CYS A 20 18.97 1.06 -1.99
N TYR A 21 19.85 1.87 -1.38
CA TYR A 21 21.30 1.66 -1.52
C TYR A 21 22.07 1.45 -0.22
N VAL A 22 21.49 1.79 0.93
CA VAL A 22 22.18 1.71 2.22
C VAL A 22 21.84 0.39 2.91
N LYS A 23 22.75 -0.59 2.84
CA LYS A 23 22.52 -1.97 3.31
C LYS A 23 22.12 -2.10 4.78
N ASN A 24 22.63 -1.22 5.65
CA ASN A 24 22.29 -1.20 7.08
C ASN A 24 21.01 -0.39 7.39
N HIS A 25 20.35 0.20 6.39
CA HIS A 25 19.09 0.90 6.59
C HIS A 25 17.99 -0.10 6.98
N PRO A 26 17.15 0.17 8.01
CA PRO A 26 16.16 -0.79 8.52
C PRO A 26 15.20 -1.34 7.46
N ASN A 27 14.89 -0.52 6.46
CA ASN A 27 14.01 -0.86 5.36
C ASN A 27 14.74 -1.46 4.14
N TYR A 28 16.06 -1.54 4.10
CA TYR A 28 16.79 -2.06 2.93
C TYR A 28 16.31 -3.45 2.48
N LYS A 29 16.01 -4.33 3.44
CA LYS A 29 15.44 -5.67 3.21
C LYS A 29 14.14 -5.70 2.41
N TYR A 30 13.37 -4.61 2.43
CA TYR A 30 12.10 -4.49 1.70
C TYR A 30 12.26 -3.76 0.36
N TYR A 31 13.40 -3.10 0.15
CA TYR A 31 13.66 -2.23 -1.00
C TYR A 31 14.91 -2.72 -1.75
N GLY A 32 16.10 -2.20 -1.42
CA GLY A 32 17.33 -2.52 -2.15
C GLY A 32 17.64 -4.02 -2.24
N ALA A 33 17.38 -4.80 -1.19
CA ALA A 33 17.57 -6.25 -1.21
C ALA A 33 16.60 -6.99 -2.16
N LYS A 34 15.48 -6.34 -2.53
CA LYS A 34 14.49 -6.83 -3.51
C LYS A 34 14.68 -6.23 -4.90
N GLY A 35 15.78 -5.52 -5.15
CA GLY A 35 16.07 -4.90 -6.44
C GLY A 35 15.34 -3.57 -6.69
N VAL A 36 14.79 -2.93 -5.64
CA VAL A 36 14.23 -1.59 -5.80
C VAL A 36 15.35 -0.56 -5.95
N THR A 37 15.28 0.26 -6.99
CA THR A 37 16.30 1.26 -7.35
C THR A 37 15.68 2.64 -7.58
N VAL A 38 16.53 3.63 -7.81
CA VAL A 38 16.19 5.00 -8.18
C VAL A 38 16.73 5.27 -9.59
N SER A 39 16.03 6.03 -10.43
CA SER A 39 16.52 6.39 -11.76
C SER A 39 17.79 7.24 -11.64
N GLU A 40 18.69 7.12 -12.61
CA GLU A 40 19.95 7.88 -12.63
C GLU A 40 19.70 9.38 -12.47
N ARG A 41 18.70 9.92 -13.18
CA ARG A 41 18.27 11.31 -13.07
C ARG A 41 17.98 11.73 -11.63
N TRP A 42 17.26 10.91 -10.86
CA TRP A 42 16.89 11.19 -9.47
C TRP A 42 17.97 10.87 -8.43
N HIS A 43 19.18 10.45 -8.85
CA HIS A 43 20.34 10.44 -7.96
C HIS A 43 20.86 11.86 -7.66
N SER A 44 20.46 12.85 -8.45
CA SER A 44 20.65 14.26 -8.13
C SER A 44 19.41 14.81 -7.44
N PHE A 45 19.58 15.42 -6.27
CA PHE A 45 18.49 16.09 -5.56
C PHE A 45 17.91 17.26 -6.38
N ASP A 46 18.75 17.99 -7.12
CA ASP A 46 18.31 19.12 -7.95
C ASP A 46 17.38 18.67 -9.10
N ASN A 47 17.68 17.54 -9.72
CA ASN A 47 16.80 16.95 -10.74
C ASN A 47 15.51 16.42 -10.11
N PHE A 48 15.60 15.78 -8.94
CA PHE A 48 14.44 15.28 -8.22
C PHE A 48 13.48 16.44 -7.88
N ILE A 49 13.96 17.52 -7.27
CA ILE A 49 13.11 18.66 -6.91
C ILE A 49 12.58 19.39 -8.14
N TYR A 50 13.39 19.53 -9.20
CA TYR A 50 12.93 20.10 -10.47
C TYR A 50 11.74 19.31 -11.02
N ASP A 51 11.83 17.98 -11.05
CA ASP A 51 10.77 17.12 -11.54
C ASP A 51 9.51 17.21 -10.65
N ILE A 52 9.68 17.24 -9.31
CA ILE A 52 8.55 17.42 -8.38
C ILE A 52 7.86 18.78 -8.58
N ASP A 53 8.61 19.86 -8.71
CA ASP A 53 8.05 21.21 -8.79
C ASP A 53 7.43 21.52 -10.16
N ASN A 54 7.99 20.99 -11.25
CA ASN A 54 7.69 21.45 -12.61
C ASN A 54 7.02 20.42 -13.50
N ILE A 55 7.16 19.11 -13.23
CA ILE A 55 6.71 18.07 -14.17
C ILE A 55 5.72 17.10 -13.53
N MET A 56 5.95 16.70 -12.28
CA MET A 56 5.15 15.68 -11.62
C MET A 56 3.72 16.21 -11.38
N PRO A 57 2.69 15.50 -11.88
CA PRO A 57 1.31 15.83 -11.57
C PRO A 57 1.10 15.85 -10.06
N ASN A 58 0.56 16.97 -9.56
CA ASN A 58 0.35 17.22 -8.14
C ASN A 58 1.62 17.19 -7.27
N GLY A 59 2.81 17.40 -7.84
CA GLY A 59 4.08 17.38 -7.11
C GLY A 59 4.14 18.37 -5.94
N HIS A 60 3.52 19.54 -6.07
CA HIS A 60 3.37 20.53 -5.00
C HIS A 60 2.69 19.99 -3.73
N LEU A 61 1.92 18.91 -3.80
CA LEU A 61 1.30 18.30 -2.63
C LEU A 61 2.31 17.55 -1.75
N LEU A 62 3.46 17.15 -2.29
CA LEU A 62 4.51 16.44 -1.54
C LEU A 62 5.17 17.31 -0.45
N TYR A 63 4.92 18.63 -0.46
CA TYR A 63 5.29 19.55 0.62
C TYR A 63 4.34 19.51 1.83
N SER A 64 3.28 18.70 1.78
CA SER A 64 2.38 18.43 2.91
C SER A 64 2.61 17.01 3.45
N SER A 65 2.57 16.86 4.76
CA SER A 65 2.65 15.56 5.44
C SER A 65 1.48 14.62 5.11
N ASP A 66 0.41 15.14 4.52
CA ASP A 66 -0.75 14.34 4.10
C ASP A 66 -0.50 13.56 2.81
N TYR A 67 0.63 13.80 2.12
CA TYR A 67 0.97 13.18 0.85
C TYR A 67 2.35 12.51 0.87
N GLN A 68 2.51 11.54 -0.01
CA GLN A 68 3.70 10.70 -0.11
C GLN A 68 4.04 10.42 -1.57
N LEU A 69 5.33 10.25 -1.85
CA LEU A 69 5.82 9.73 -3.12
C LEU A 69 5.72 8.20 -3.10
N ASP A 70 4.93 7.64 -4.01
CA ASP A 70 4.67 6.21 -4.09
C ASP A 70 5.00 5.64 -5.48
N LYS A 71 5.76 4.54 -5.52
CA LYS A 71 6.07 3.80 -6.75
C LYS A 71 5.14 2.59 -6.97
N ASP A 72 4.50 2.13 -5.89
CA ASP A 72 3.82 0.84 -5.83
C ASP A 72 2.43 0.90 -6.46
N LYS A 73 1.83 2.09 -6.55
CA LYS A 73 0.53 2.35 -7.21
C LYS A 73 0.58 2.01 -8.70
N LYS A 74 1.71 2.25 -9.37
CA LYS A 74 1.94 1.87 -10.77
C LYS A 74 2.70 0.54 -10.93
N GLY A 75 2.96 -0.17 -9.83
CA GLY A 75 3.64 -1.47 -9.86
C GLY A 75 5.14 -1.42 -10.16
N GLY A 76 5.82 -0.30 -9.91
CA GLY A 76 7.23 -0.11 -10.26
C GLY A 76 8.22 -0.59 -9.19
N ILE A 77 9.33 -1.19 -9.61
CA ILE A 77 10.53 -1.42 -8.78
C ILE A 77 11.52 -0.24 -8.84
N LEU A 78 11.26 0.74 -9.70
CA LEU A 78 12.14 1.88 -9.95
C LEU A 78 11.45 3.16 -9.49
N TYR A 79 12.09 3.92 -8.60
CA TYR A 79 11.71 5.30 -8.33
C TYR A 79 12.12 6.19 -9.51
N SER A 80 11.14 6.71 -10.24
CA SER A 80 11.34 7.66 -11.33
C SER A 80 10.09 8.53 -11.51
N LEU A 81 10.19 9.59 -12.30
CA LEU A 81 9.06 10.47 -12.62
C LEU A 81 7.88 9.69 -13.23
N GLU A 82 8.18 8.71 -14.08
CA GLU A 82 7.21 7.90 -14.81
C GLU A 82 6.52 6.89 -13.87
N ASN A 83 7.28 6.27 -12.98
CA ASN A 83 6.81 5.18 -12.12
C ASN A 83 6.23 5.65 -10.79
N CYS A 84 6.53 6.88 -10.37
CA CYS A 84 6.00 7.42 -9.13
C CYS A 84 4.68 8.17 -9.33
N SER A 85 3.98 8.36 -8.23
CA SER A 85 2.79 9.19 -8.12
C SER A 85 2.74 9.81 -6.72
N ILE A 86 2.15 10.99 -6.63
CA ILE A 86 1.81 11.58 -5.34
C ILE A 86 0.48 10.98 -4.88
N ILE A 87 0.49 10.40 -3.68
CA ILE A 87 -0.65 9.73 -3.09
C ILE A 87 -0.91 10.29 -1.70
N SER A 88 -2.19 10.43 -1.31
CA SER A 88 -2.49 10.79 0.07
C SER A 88 -2.16 9.64 1.03
N THR A 89 -1.76 9.96 2.25
CA THR A 89 -1.52 8.96 3.32
C THR A 89 -2.75 8.08 3.56
N LYS A 90 -3.95 8.65 3.45
CA LYS A 90 -5.24 7.95 3.55
C LYS A 90 -5.43 6.96 2.42
N GLU A 91 -5.18 7.38 1.18
CA GLU A 91 -5.29 6.51 0.01
C GLU A 91 -4.27 5.38 0.06
N ASN A 92 -3.00 5.67 0.39
CA ASN A 92 -1.97 4.63 0.54
C ASN A 92 -2.36 3.59 1.60
N ARG A 93 -2.89 4.05 2.75
CA ARG A 93 -3.42 3.17 3.80
C ARG A 93 -4.58 2.31 3.28
N ASN A 94 -5.50 2.87 2.52
CA ASN A 94 -6.62 2.14 1.95
C ASN A 94 -6.17 1.07 0.94
N ILE A 95 -5.20 1.39 0.07
CA ILE A 95 -4.61 0.42 -0.86
C ILE A 95 -3.96 -0.73 -0.09
N ALA A 96 -3.17 -0.42 0.93
CA ALA A 96 -2.55 -1.43 1.78
C ALA A 96 -3.60 -2.32 2.48
N TYR A 97 -4.67 -1.72 2.99
CA TYR A 97 -5.78 -2.45 3.60
C TYR A 97 -6.49 -3.37 2.60
N GLN A 98 -6.78 -2.89 1.40
CA GLN A 98 -7.39 -3.70 0.33
C GLN A 98 -6.50 -4.87 -0.08
N LYS A 99 -5.19 -4.65 -0.25
CA LYS A 99 -4.22 -5.73 -0.57
C LYS A 99 -4.15 -6.84 0.50
N GLN A 100 -4.51 -6.54 1.75
CA GLN A 100 -4.56 -7.52 2.84
C GLN A 100 -5.91 -8.25 2.95
N GLN A 101 -6.94 -7.81 2.23
CA GLN A 101 -8.24 -8.47 2.28
C GLN A 101 -8.15 -9.85 1.63
N ARG A 102 -8.69 -10.85 2.33
CA ARG A 102 -8.83 -12.21 1.81
C ARG A 102 -10.28 -12.45 1.45
N LYS A 103 -10.49 -12.91 0.21
CA LYS A 103 -11.79 -13.39 -0.24
C LYS A 103 -12.20 -14.58 0.62
N ILE A 104 -13.48 -14.68 0.93
CA ILE A 104 -14.05 -15.83 1.63
C ILE A 104 -15.31 -16.29 0.93
N ILE A 105 -15.65 -17.55 1.12
CA ILE A 105 -16.85 -18.15 0.57
C ILE A 105 -17.70 -18.74 1.68
N ALA A 106 -19.00 -18.51 1.60
CA ALA A 106 -20.00 -19.11 2.47
C ALA A 106 -20.77 -20.18 1.69
N VAL A 107 -20.75 -21.42 2.18
CA VAL A 107 -21.32 -22.59 1.48
C VAL A 107 -22.38 -23.23 2.37
N SER A 108 -23.59 -23.37 1.86
CA SER A 108 -24.68 -24.16 2.46
C SER A 108 -25.05 -25.33 1.53
N LYS A 109 -26.18 -26.01 1.79
CA LYS A 109 -26.68 -27.06 0.88
C LYS A 109 -27.27 -26.50 -0.42
N THR A 110 -27.69 -25.23 -0.42
CA THR A 110 -28.46 -24.61 -1.51
C THR A 110 -27.78 -23.39 -2.10
N GLU A 111 -26.78 -22.82 -1.41
CA GLU A 111 -26.19 -21.54 -1.76
C GLU A 111 -24.67 -21.54 -1.58
N GLU A 112 -24.02 -20.81 -2.47
CA GLU A 112 -22.59 -20.51 -2.41
C GLU A 112 -22.41 -19.02 -2.68
N ILE A 113 -21.87 -18.29 -1.71
CA ILE A 113 -21.74 -16.83 -1.76
C ILE A 113 -20.28 -16.45 -1.59
N LEU A 114 -19.70 -15.86 -2.64
CA LEU A 114 -18.36 -15.29 -2.61
C LEU A 114 -18.40 -13.87 -2.04
N PHE A 115 -17.55 -13.61 -1.05
CA PHE A 115 -17.30 -12.29 -0.49
C PHE A 115 -15.85 -11.88 -0.76
N HIS A 116 -15.63 -10.62 -1.12
CA HIS A 116 -14.29 -10.07 -1.35
C HIS A 116 -13.54 -9.79 -0.04
N SER A 117 -14.22 -9.82 1.11
CA SER A 117 -13.57 -9.77 2.42
C SER A 117 -14.42 -10.34 3.55
N VAL A 118 -13.76 -10.65 4.66
CA VAL A 118 -14.45 -10.99 5.93
C VAL A 118 -15.35 -9.83 6.40
N SER A 119 -14.97 -8.57 6.17
CA SER A 119 -15.80 -7.42 6.56
C SER A 119 -17.06 -7.30 5.72
N GLU A 120 -17.00 -7.69 4.45
CA GLU A 120 -18.16 -7.75 3.57
C GLU A 120 -19.12 -8.83 4.01
N ALA A 121 -18.64 -10.07 4.19
CA ALA A 121 -19.45 -11.16 4.73
C ALA A 121 -20.08 -10.83 6.08
N SER A 122 -19.32 -10.14 6.96
CA SER A 122 -19.80 -9.72 8.27
C SER A 122 -21.01 -8.78 8.16
N ARG A 123 -20.95 -7.80 7.25
CA ARG A 123 -22.06 -6.85 7.03
C ARG A 123 -23.24 -7.52 6.34
N THR A 124 -23.00 -8.29 5.29
CA THR A 124 -24.07 -8.90 4.49
C THR A 124 -24.82 -9.98 5.26
N LEU A 125 -24.12 -10.83 6.02
CA LEU A 125 -24.73 -11.91 6.79
C LEU A 125 -25.11 -11.50 8.22
N ASN A 126 -24.80 -10.26 8.61
CA ASN A 126 -24.96 -9.76 9.99
C ASN A 126 -24.28 -10.66 11.05
N ILE A 127 -23.12 -11.24 10.71
CA ILE A 127 -22.32 -12.06 11.62
C ILE A 127 -21.11 -11.26 12.07
N LYS A 128 -20.88 -11.16 13.39
CA LYS A 128 -19.72 -10.41 13.92
C LYS A 128 -18.42 -10.95 13.34
N ARG A 129 -17.51 -10.06 12.92
CA ARG A 129 -16.22 -10.42 12.32
C ARG A 129 -15.40 -11.43 13.17
N PRO A 130 -15.30 -11.31 14.51
CA PRO A 130 -14.60 -12.32 15.33
C PRO A 130 -15.23 -13.70 15.23
N THR A 131 -16.57 -13.77 15.16
CA THR A 131 -17.31 -15.01 14.96
C THR A 131 -16.97 -15.62 13.60
N LEU A 132 -17.06 -14.86 12.51
CA LEU A 132 -16.65 -15.35 11.17
C LEU A 132 -15.22 -15.88 11.16
N ILE A 133 -14.27 -15.17 11.78
CA ILE A 133 -12.88 -15.62 11.87
C ILE A 133 -12.78 -16.95 12.64
N ASN A 134 -13.53 -17.12 13.73
CA ASN A 134 -13.56 -18.38 14.46
C ASN A 134 -14.05 -19.54 13.57
N TYR A 135 -15.15 -19.35 12.83
CA TYR A 135 -15.69 -20.38 11.93
C TYR A 135 -14.83 -20.63 10.69
N LEU A 136 -14.16 -19.61 10.14
CA LEU A 136 -13.14 -19.77 9.10
C LEU A 136 -11.95 -20.61 9.57
N LYS A 137 -11.60 -20.54 10.86
CA LYS A 137 -10.49 -21.31 11.46
C LYS A 137 -10.89 -22.74 11.82
N ASN A 138 -12.07 -22.92 12.42
CA ASN A 138 -12.49 -24.21 12.95
C ASN A 138 -13.26 -25.07 11.93
N GLY A 139 -13.70 -24.49 10.81
CA GLY A 139 -14.37 -25.19 9.71
C GLY A 139 -15.76 -25.74 10.05
N LYS A 140 -16.33 -25.41 11.21
CA LYS A 140 -17.66 -25.85 11.63
C LYS A 140 -18.77 -25.10 10.88
N GLN A 141 -19.95 -25.69 10.86
CA GLN A 141 -21.15 -25.00 10.39
C GLN A 141 -21.58 -23.95 11.41
N HIS A 142 -21.89 -22.74 10.93
CA HIS A 142 -22.52 -21.69 11.73
C HIS A 142 -24.04 -21.94 11.84
N LEU A 143 -24.69 -21.34 12.84
CA LEU A 143 -26.15 -21.44 13.07
C LEU A 143 -27.01 -20.96 11.90
N THR A 144 -26.44 -20.18 10.96
CA THR A 144 -27.09 -19.78 9.71
C THR A 144 -27.11 -20.88 8.65
N GLY A 145 -26.48 -22.03 8.91
CA GLY A 145 -26.36 -23.14 7.96
C GLY A 145 -25.13 -23.06 7.04
N PHE A 146 -24.34 -21.99 7.11
CA PHE A 146 -23.15 -21.81 6.28
C PHE A 146 -21.89 -22.42 6.91
N HIS A 147 -21.04 -23.00 6.06
CA HIS A 147 -19.61 -23.20 6.30
C HIS A 147 -18.83 -22.07 5.64
N PHE A 148 -17.81 -21.56 6.30
CA PHE A 148 -16.98 -20.49 5.76
C PHE A 148 -15.57 -21.00 5.42
N LYS A 149 -15.06 -20.62 4.25
CA LYS A 149 -13.69 -20.96 3.83
C LYS A 149 -13.01 -19.73 3.24
N TYR A 150 -11.68 -19.65 3.35
CA TYR A 150 -10.92 -18.72 2.54
C TYR A 150 -10.96 -19.17 1.09
N TYR A 151 -11.22 -18.23 0.19
CA TYR A 151 -11.20 -18.47 -1.24
C TYR A 151 -9.77 -18.20 -1.74
N ASN A 152 -9.16 -19.21 -2.36
CA ASN A 152 -7.80 -19.14 -2.91
C ASN A 152 -7.79 -18.47 -4.28
#